data_AF-A0A098F306-F1
#
_entry.id   AF-A0A098F306-F1
#
_cell.length_a   1.000
_cell.length_b   1.000
_cell.length_c   1.000
_cell.angle_alpha   90.00
_cell.angle_beta   90.00
_cell.angle_gamma   90.00
#
_symmetry.space_group_name_H-M   'P 1'
#
loop_
_entity.id
_entity.type
_entity.pdbx_description
1 polymer ?
#
loop_
_entity_poly.entity_id
_entity_poly.type
_entity_poly.pdbx_seq_one_letter_code
_entity_poly.pdbx_strand_id
1 'polypeptide(L)'
;MKKIMLGAMLLILLSGVSGCMFSSQPQKQSHAEENKETEAAMLTYLKDKYKQDFTSVEYIPAKRGFNDSYNENVLVAKSSDGFLVNAKEKLAYQGEFYDDYLNSYATHLSNNEIDYSGIKSLWDAKTYVTLYDLKQKPEEVLNGNFTLTNENIHRRYSVIAISKEADEKVLAQLYDVYQQMYRFGNEGNTFIVAFSGDESKAKKYVDNFFLHGINDWEQYDKSVKEIIRIAKKVQNFDEFKKRLTEVGG
;
A
#
# COMPACT_ATOMS: atom_id res chain seq x y z
N MET A 1 13.56 12.16 71.18
CA MET A 1 12.97 11.80 69.87
C MET A 1 13.14 12.96 68.88
N LYS A 2 14.35 13.12 68.34
CA LYS A 2 14.72 14.05 67.25
C LYS A 2 16.09 13.57 66.80
N LYS A 3 16.17 12.70 65.79
CA LYS A 3 17.42 12.30 65.06
C LYS A 3 17.24 11.14 64.06
N ILE A 4 16.06 10.94 63.46
CA ILE A 4 15.85 9.85 62.46
C ILE A 4 15.24 10.39 61.14
N MET A 5 15.32 11.70 60.87
CA MET A 5 14.70 12.29 59.67
C MET A 5 15.66 13.07 58.76
N LEU A 6 16.96 12.77 58.79
CA LEU A 6 17.91 13.34 57.84
C LEU A 6 18.69 12.29 57.01
N GLY A 7 18.57 10.99 57.32
CA GLY A 7 19.27 9.92 56.59
C GLY A 7 18.52 9.43 55.34
N ALA A 8 17.19 9.56 55.29
CA ALA A 8 16.39 9.04 54.18
C ALA A 8 16.35 9.96 52.94
N MET A 9 16.71 11.25 53.10
CA MET A 9 16.67 12.21 51.99
C MET A 9 17.98 12.24 51.16
N LEU A 10 19.07 11.65 51.67
CA LEU A 10 20.34 11.54 50.94
C LEU A 10 20.42 10.31 50.02
N LEU A 11 19.57 9.30 50.23
CA LEU A 11 19.50 8.10 49.39
C LEU A 11 18.71 8.31 48.10
N ILE A 12 17.87 9.34 48.02
CA ILE A 12 17.10 9.64 46.80
C ILE A 12 17.95 10.41 45.79
N LEU A 13 18.95 11.18 46.23
CA LEU A 13 19.84 11.95 45.35
C LEU A 13 20.97 11.13 44.69
N LEU A 14 21.18 9.86 45.09
CA LEU A 14 22.17 8.96 44.47
C LEU A 14 21.55 7.95 43.49
N SER A 15 20.22 7.93 43.33
CA SER A 15 19.54 7.14 42.28
C SER A 15 19.41 7.89 40.94
N GLY A 16 19.91 9.13 40.88
CA GLY A 16 19.86 10.02 39.70
C GLY A 16 21.09 9.99 38.79
N VAL A 17 21.96 8.97 38.90
CA VAL A 17 23.08 8.75 37.98
C VAL A 17 23.14 7.26 37.60
N SER A 18 22.12 6.79 36.89
CA SER A 18 22.23 5.58 36.06
C SER A 18 22.08 5.99 34.60
N GLY A 19 22.95 6.92 34.19
CA GLY A 19 23.31 7.08 32.80
C GLY A 19 24.13 5.86 32.35
N CYS A 20 23.72 5.29 31.22
CA CYS A 20 24.56 4.53 30.30
C CYS A 20 25.45 3.43 30.92
N MET A 21 24.85 2.27 31.23
CA MET A 21 25.50 0.99 30.94
C MET A 21 24.59 0.20 30.02
N PHE A 22 24.57 0.62 28.76
CA PHE A 22 24.24 -0.27 27.65
C PHE A 22 25.37 -1.31 27.62
N SER A 23 25.05 -2.55 27.96
CA SER A 23 25.97 -3.69 27.83
C SER A 23 26.54 -3.68 26.41
N SER A 24 27.84 -3.50 26.31
CA SER A 24 28.58 -3.50 25.06
C SER A 24 28.87 -4.95 24.64
N GLN A 25 28.01 -5.50 23.77
CA GLN A 25 28.34 -6.60 22.84
C GLN A 25 27.16 -6.87 21.87
N PRO A 26 27.38 -7.10 20.56
CA PRO A 26 28.38 -6.54 19.65
C PRO A 26 27.86 -5.26 18.96
N GLN A 27 28.79 -4.53 18.35
CA GLN A 27 28.54 -3.34 17.54
C GLN A 27 27.40 -3.55 16.55
N LYS A 28 26.51 -2.54 16.49
CA LYS A 28 25.82 -2.06 15.29
C LYS A 28 26.14 -2.91 14.05
N GLN A 29 25.30 -3.89 13.75
CA GLN A 29 25.13 -4.26 12.34
C GLN A 29 24.91 -2.95 11.60
N SER A 30 25.66 -2.76 10.52
CA SER A 30 25.40 -1.60 9.68
C SER A 30 23.94 -1.67 9.21
N HIS A 31 23.25 -0.54 9.09
CA HIS A 31 21.87 -0.55 8.57
C HIS A 31 21.76 -1.26 7.22
N ALA A 32 22.86 -1.34 6.45
CA ALA A 32 22.93 -2.11 5.22
C ALA A 32 22.88 -3.63 5.44
N GLU A 33 23.50 -4.15 6.50
CA GLU A 33 23.43 -5.57 6.86
C GLU A 33 22.04 -5.94 7.40
N GLU A 34 21.50 -5.11 8.30
CA GLU A 34 20.14 -5.28 8.83
C GLU A 34 19.10 -5.28 7.70
N ASN A 35 19.19 -4.33 6.76
CA ASN A 35 18.31 -4.28 5.60
C ASN A 35 18.41 -5.52 4.70
N LYS A 36 19.62 -6.06 4.48
CA LYS A 36 19.81 -7.28 3.68
C LYS A 36 19.23 -8.51 4.37
N GLU A 37 19.38 -8.60 5.69
CA GLU A 37 18.79 -9.68 6.48
C GLU A 37 17.27 -9.62 6.48
N THR A 38 16.70 -8.42 6.66
CA THR A 38 15.25 -8.19 6.54
C THR A 38 14.75 -8.53 5.13
N GLU A 39 15.40 -8.06 4.07
CA GLU A 39 15.06 -8.39 2.69
C GLU A 39 15.02 -9.90 2.47
N ALA A 40 16.06 -10.63 2.91
CA ALA A 40 16.14 -12.08 2.78
C ALA A 40 15.06 -12.80 3.60
N ALA A 41 14.76 -12.32 4.80
CA ALA A 41 13.73 -12.88 5.68
C ALA A 41 12.32 -12.69 5.09
N MET A 42 12.00 -11.50 4.57
CA MET A 42 10.72 -11.22 3.91
C MET A 42 10.54 -12.06 2.63
N LEU A 43 11.61 -12.22 1.84
CA LEU A 43 11.55 -13.06 0.64
C LEU A 43 11.34 -14.53 1.00
N THR A 44 12.05 -15.02 2.02
CA THR A 44 11.87 -16.39 2.54
C THR A 44 10.45 -16.61 3.03
N TYR A 45 9.90 -15.66 3.80
CA TYR A 45 8.51 -15.69 4.25
C TYR A 45 7.52 -15.85 3.09
N LEU A 46 7.64 -15.05 2.02
CA LEU A 46 6.75 -15.16 0.86
C LEU A 46 6.90 -16.52 0.14
N LYS A 47 8.13 -16.97 -0.09
CA LYS A 47 8.40 -18.26 -0.75
C LYS A 47 7.86 -19.42 0.05
N ASP A 48 8.06 -19.42 1.36
CA ASP A 48 7.61 -20.50 2.24
C ASP A 48 6.09 -20.51 2.41
N LYS A 49 5.45 -19.33 2.50
CA LYS A 49 4.00 -19.23 2.65
C LYS A 49 3.26 -19.63 1.38
N TYR A 50 3.76 -19.24 0.21
CA TYR A 50 3.07 -19.46 -1.07
C TYR A 50 3.68 -20.54 -1.95
N LYS A 51 4.75 -21.20 -1.50
CA LYS A 51 5.41 -22.32 -2.19
C LYS A 51 5.75 -22.04 -3.66
N GLN A 52 6.21 -20.82 -3.93
CA GLN A 52 6.58 -20.37 -5.28
C GLN A 52 7.83 -19.48 -5.25
N ASP A 53 8.44 -19.34 -6.42
CA ASP A 53 9.53 -18.39 -6.66
C ASP A 53 9.02 -17.07 -7.26
N PHE A 54 9.82 -16.01 -7.06
CA PHE A 54 9.54 -14.67 -7.57
C PHE A 54 10.61 -14.28 -8.58
N THR A 55 10.20 -13.68 -9.70
CA THR A 55 11.07 -13.38 -10.84
C THR A 55 11.89 -12.10 -10.64
N SER A 56 11.40 -11.19 -9.79
CA SER A 56 12.09 -9.96 -9.44
C SER A 56 11.67 -9.49 -8.07
N VAL A 57 12.58 -8.80 -7.37
CA VAL A 57 12.39 -8.30 -6.01
C VAL A 57 12.97 -6.89 -5.92
N GLU A 58 12.24 -5.97 -5.29
CA GLU A 58 12.69 -4.64 -4.90
C GLU A 58 12.47 -4.48 -3.40
N TYR A 59 13.52 -4.11 -2.66
CA TYR A 59 13.43 -3.81 -1.23
C TYR A 59 13.44 -2.29 -1.01
N ILE A 60 12.47 -1.81 -0.23
CA ILE A 60 12.30 -0.42 0.14
C ILE A 60 12.41 -0.34 1.67
N PRO A 61 13.55 0.14 2.21
CA PRO A 61 13.73 0.24 3.65
C PRO A 61 12.81 1.31 4.24
N ALA A 62 12.34 1.04 5.46
CA ALA A 62 11.64 2.01 6.27
C ALA A 62 12.54 3.24 6.53
N LYS A 63 11.95 4.43 6.50
CA LYS A 63 12.62 5.64 7.02
C LYS A 63 12.66 5.53 8.55
N ARG A 64 13.85 5.74 9.15
CA ARG A 64 13.98 5.77 10.63
C ARG A 64 13.79 7.17 11.18
N GLY A 65 13.17 7.30 12.35
CA GLY A 65 12.90 8.57 13.02
C GLY A 65 11.88 8.48 14.16
N PHE A 66 11.29 9.64 14.50
CA PHE A 66 10.43 9.81 15.68
C PHE A 66 9.14 8.95 15.69
N ASN A 67 8.78 8.34 14.55
CA ASN A 67 7.55 7.54 14.37
C ASN A 67 7.84 6.12 13.84
N ASP A 68 8.95 5.50 14.25
CA ASP A 68 9.34 4.16 13.77
C ASP A 68 8.25 3.11 13.93
N SER A 69 7.38 3.23 14.94
CA SER A 69 6.24 2.32 15.12
C SER A 69 5.25 2.26 13.96
N TYR A 70 5.23 3.27 13.08
CA TYR A 70 4.37 3.33 11.90
C TYR A 70 5.14 3.19 10.58
N ASN A 71 6.47 3.17 10.65
CA ASN A 71 7.32 3.05 9.46
C ASN A 71 7.51 1.58 9.11
N GLU A 72 7.50 1.28 7.82
CA GLU A 72 7.47 -0.09 7.31
C GLU A 72 8.58 -0.34 6.31
N ASN A 73 9.28 -1.47 6.48
CA ASN A 73 10.07 -2.07 5.42
C ASN A 73 9.10 -2.74 4.44
N VAL A 74 9.38 -2.62 3.15
CA VAL A 74 8.54 -3.20 2.11
C VAL A 74 9.40 -4.01 1.15
N LEU A 75 8.96 -5.23 0.88
CA LEU A 75 9.48 -6.05 -0.20
C LEU A 75 8.42 -6.14 -1.30
N VAL A 76 8.73 -5.63 -2.48
CA VAL A 76 7.90 -5.75 -3.69
C VAL A 76 8.44 -6.92 -4.51
N ALA A 77 7.67 -7.98 -4.68
CA ALA A 77 8.07 -9.18 -5.39
C ALA A 77 7.12 -9.47 -6.57
N LYS A 78 7.66 -9.82 -7.74
CA LYS A 78 6.87 -10.22 -8.90
C LYS A 78 6.77 -11.74 -8.98
N SER A 79 5.55 -12.27 -8.99
CA SER A 79 5.31 -13.71 -9.13
C SER A 79 5.68 -14.19 -10.54
N SER A 80 5.81 -15.52 -10.71
CA SER A 80 6.01 -16.15 -12.01
C SER A 80 4.90 -15.80 -13.01
N ASP A 81 3.66 -15.64 -12.52
CA ASP A 81 2.48 -15.29 -13.32
C ASP A 81 2.36 -13.79 -13.58
N GLY A 82 3.34 -13.01 -13.10
CA GLY A 82 3.56 -11.63 -13.51
C GLY A 82 2.85 -10.56 -12.68
N PHE A 83 2.19 -10.92 -11.57
CA PHE A 83 1.58 -9.96 -10.64
C PHE A 83 2.54 -9.58 -9.50
N LEU A 84 2.31 -8.42 -8.90
CA LEU A 84 3.17 -7.84 -7.87
C LEU A 84 2.59 -8.09 -6.48
N VAL A 85 3.43 -8.48 -5.54
CA VAL A 85 3.10 -8.81 -4.16
C VAL A 85 3.95 -7.93 -3.26
N ASN A 86 3.33 -7.28 -2.29
CA ASN A 86 4.00 -6.51 -1.26
C ASN A 86 3.99 -7.32 0.04
N ALA A 87 5.18 -7.66 0.54
CA ALA A 87 5.35 -8.02 1.94
C ALA A 87 5.77 -6.76 2.72
N LYS A 88 5.32 -6.63 3.95
CA LYS A 88 5.58 -5.48 4.81
C LYS A 88 5.97 -5.93 6.21
N GLU A 89 6.83 -5.15 6.84
CA GLU A 89 7.27 -5.31 8.22
C GLU A 89 7.27 -3.93 8.88
N LYS A 90 6.60 -3.78 10.03
CA LYS A 90 6.70 -2.55 10.83
C LYS A 90 7.98 -2.56 11.64
N LEU A 91 8.69 -1.43 11.73
CA LEU A 91 9.92 -1.36 12.54
C LEU A 91 9.70 -1.67 14.02
N ALA A 92 8.50 -1.45 14.57
CA ALA A 92 8.15 -1.83 15.94
C ALA A 92 7.90 -3.34 16.15
N TYR A 93 7.69 -4.11 15.08
CA TYR A 93 7.36 -5.53 15.13
C TYR A 93 8.32 -6.32 14.21
N GLN A 94 9.61 -6.27 14.55
CA GLN A 94 10.64 -6.94 13.76
C GLN A 94 10.39 -8.45 13.68
N GLY A 95 10.51 -9.01 12.48
CA GLY A 95 10.22 -10.41 12.17
C GLY A 95 8.74 -10.74 11.99
N GLU A 96 7.83 -9.80 12.21
CA GLU A 96 6.40 -9.99 11.95
C GLU A 96 6.04 -9.44 10.57
N PHE A 97 5.87 -10.37 9.63
CA PHE A 97 5.57 -10.05 8.24
C PHE A 97 4.09 -10.24 7.93
N TYR A 98 3.59 -9.37 7.07
CA TYR A 98 2.27 -9.48 6.48
C TYR A 98 2.33 -9.10 5.00
N ASP A 99 1.36 -9.52 4.21
CA ASP A 99 1.40 -9.37 2.75
C ASP A 99 0.02 -9.16 2.13
N ASP A 100 0.01 -8.74 0.87
CA ASP A 100 -1.20 -8.53 0.07
C ASP A 100 -1.41 -9.59 -1.03
N TYR A 101 -0.76 -10.75 -0.94
CA TYR A 101 -0.69 -11.74 -2.02
C TYR A 101 -2.06 -12.11 -2.61
N LEU A 102 -3.04 -12.45 -1.75
CA LEU A 102 -4.38 -12.86 -2.20
C LEU A 102 -5.09 -11.72 -2.93
N ASN A 103 -4.91 -10.48 -2.48
CA ASN A 103 -5.46 -9.30 -3.14
C ASN A 103 -4.76 -9.04 -4.48
N SER A 104 -3.44 -9.24 -4.54
CA SER A 104 -2.67 -9.13 -5.77
C SER A 104 -3.02 -10.21 -6.80
N TYR A 105 -3.27 -11.44 -6.35
CA TYR A 105 -3.74 -12.52 -7.21
C TYR A 105 -5.16 -12.26 -7.71
N ALA A 106 -6.09 -11.83 -6.85
CA ALA A 106 -7.43 -11.44 -7.27
C ALA A 106 -7.40 -10.26 -8.25
N THR A 107 -6.55 -9.27 -8.00
CA THR A 107 -6.28 -8.15 -8.90
C THR A 107 -5.83 -8.68 -10.27
N HIS A 108 -4.88 -9.62 -10.30
CA HIS A 108 -4.42 -10.25 -11.53
C HIS A 108 -5.54 -10.95 -12.29
N LEU A 109 -6.39 -11.72 -11.62
CA LEU A 109 -7.54 -12.38 -12.25
C LEU A 109 -8.58 -11.40 -12.79
N SER A 110 -8.71 -10.22 -12.15
CA SER A 110 -9.61 -9.15 -12.61
C SER A 110 -8.99 -8.25 -13.69
N ASN A 111 -7.72 -8.45 -14.05
CA ASN A 111 -7.11 -7.66 -15.12
C ASN A 111 -7.95 -7.85 -16.39
N ASN A 112 -8.31 -6.73 -17.01
CA ASN A 112 -9.19 -6.62 -18.20
C ASN A 112 -10.71 -6.63 -17.93
N GLU A 113 -11.20 -6.69 -16.69
CA GLU A 113 -12.65 -6.48 -16.42
C GLU A 113 -13.13 -5.06 -16.76
N ILE A 114 -12.21 -4.09 -16.71
CA ILE A 114 -12.47 -2.67 -16.98
C ILE A 114 -11.68 -2.26 -18.22
N ASP A 115 -12.37 -1.67 -19.20
CA ASP A 115 -11.76 -1.15 -20.41
C ASP A 115 -11.35 0.32 -20.24
N TYR A 116 -10.03 0.55 -20.23
CA TYR A 116 -9.41 1.88 -20.14
C TYR A 116 -8.99 2.44 -21.51
N SER A 117 -9.05 1.64 -22.58
CA SER A 117 -8.49 2.00 -23.90
C SER A 117 -9.16 3.22 -24.54
N GLY A 118 -10.38 3.55 -24.12
CA GLY A 118 -11.11 4.72 -24.57
C GLY A 118 -10.61 6.04 -23.99
N ILE A 119 -9.77 6.04 -22.95
CA ILE A 119 -9.30 7.26 -22.29
C ILE A 119 -8.15 7.89 -23.09
N LYS A 120 -8.36 9.12 -23.56
CA LYS A 120 -7.29 9.90 -24.17
C LYS A 120 -6.29 10.36 -23.11
N SER A 121 -5.01 10.37 -23.47
CA SER A 121 -3.92 10.79 -22.56
C SER A 121 -3.73 9.88 -21.35
N LEU A 122 -4.17 8.63 -21.43
CA LEU A 122 -3.87 7.62 -20.44
C LEU A 122 -2.36 7.31 -20.42
N TRP A 123 -1.72 7.44 -19.27
CA TRP A 123 -0.38 6.91 -19.06
C TRP A 123 -0.41 5.46 -18.57
N ASP A 124 -1.18 5.20 -17.53
CA ASP A 124 -1.35 3.85 -17.00
C ASP A 124 -2.68 3.75 -16.23
N ALA A 125 -3.26 2.55 -16.20
CA ALA A 125 -4.43 2.26 -15.38
C ALA A 125 -4.47 0.80 -14.96
N LYS A 126 -4.99 0.55 -13.76
CA LYS A 126 -5.18 -0.79 -13.22
C LYS A 126 -6.40 -0.83 -12.29
N THR A 127 -7.13 -1.94 -12.36
CA THR A 127 -8.11 -2.29 -11.34
C THR A 127 -7.44 -3.12 -10.27
N TYR A 128 -7.56 -2.74 -9.01
CA TYR A 128 -7.18 -3.55 -7.86
C TYR A 128 -8.41 -4.09 -7.16
N VAL A 129 -8.28 -5.30 -6.62
CA VAL A 129 -9.32 -6.00 -5.90
C VAL A 129 -8.80 -6.31 -4.51
N THR A 130 -9.57 -5.96 -3.49
CA THR A 130 -9.39 -6.50 -2.13
C THR A 130 -10.46 -7.55 -1.85
N LEU A 131 -10.08 -8.62 -1.19
CA LEU A 131 -10.96 -9.70 -0.79
C LEU A 131 -11.45 -9.50 0.66
N TYR A 132 -12.56 -10.16 1.01
CA TYR A 132 -12.97 -10.27 2.41
C TYR A 132 -12.08 -11.29 3.15
N ASP A 133 -11.38 -10.85 4.20
CA ASP A 133 -10.43 -11.67 4.98
C ASP A 133 -11.00 -13.01 5.47
N LEU A 134 -12.27 -13.01 5.90
CA LEU A 134 -12.92 -14.19 6.49
C LEU A 134 -13.29 -15.29 5.47
N LYS A 135 -13.16 -15.02 4.17
CA LYS A 135 -13.64 -15.93 3.12
C LYS A 135 -12.55 -16.68 2.39
N GLN A 136 -11.27 -16.37 2.62
CA GLN A 136 -10.20 -16.82 1.73
C GLN A 136 -9.11 -17.60 2.45
N LYS A 137 -8.83 -18.79 1.93
CA LYS A 137 -7.76 -19.67 2.38
C LYS A 137 -6.63 -19.68 1.34
N PRO A 138 -5.38 -19.37 1.69
CA PRO A 138 -4.26 -19.42 0.75
C PRO A 138 -4.18 -20.74 -0.02
N GLU A 139 -4.53 -21.87 0.61
CA GLU A 139 -4.50 -23.19 0.00
C GLU A 139 -5.46 -23.35 -1.19
N GLU A 140 -6.60 -22.65 -1.18
CA GLU A 140 -7.56 -22.70 -2.29
C GLU A 140 -7.02 -21.99 -3.53
N VAL A 141 -6.30 -20.88 -3.33
CA VAL A 141 -5.60 -20.16 -4.40
C VAL A 141 -4.45 -20.98 -4.95
N LEU A 142 -3.59 -21.51 -4.08
CA LEU A 142 -2.40 -22.26 -4.48
C LEU A 142 -2.71 -23.56 -5.23
N ASN A 143 -3.84 -24.20 -4.93
CA ASN A 143 -4.28 -25.40 -5.63
C ASN A 143 -5.09 -25.12 -6.91
N GLY A 144 -5.22 -23.83 -7.31
CA GLY A 144 -5.97 -23.43 -8.50
C GLY A 144 -7.49 -23.57 -8.39
N ASN A 145 -8.02 -23.80 -7.18
CA ASN A 145 -9.45 -23.98 -6.93
C ASN A 145 -10.19 -22.67 -6.65
N PHE A 146 -9.47 -21.54 -6.59
CA PHE A 146 -10.06 -20.24 -6.36
C PHE A 146 -10.67 -19.66 -7.63
N THR A 147 -11.95 -19.27 -7.56
CA THR A 147 -12.62 -18.47 -8.57
C THR A 147 -12.97 -17.11 -7.97
N LEU A 148 -12.59 -16.04 -8.68
CA LEU A 148 -12.96 -14.69 -8.27
C LEU A 148 -14.43 -14.43 -8.58
N THR A 149 -15.24 -14.18 -7.55
CA THR A 149 -16.65 -13.81 -7.67
C THR A 149 -16.93 -12.51 -6.94
N ASN A 150 -18.00 -11.79 -7.30
CA ASN A 150 -18.38 -10.54 -6.62
C ASN A 150 -18.62 -10.72 -5.11
N GLU A 151 -19.07 -11.91 -4.68
CA GLU A 151 -19.31 -12.22 -3.25
C GLU A 151 -18.02 -12.30 -2.42
N ASN A 152 -16.88 -12.54 -3.08
CA ASN A 152 -15.57 -12.65 -2.46
C ASN A 152 -14.84 -11.31 -2.40
N ILE A 153 -15.28 -10.33 -3.20
CA ILE A 153 -14.64 -9.03 -3.35
C ILE A 153 -15.17 -8.07 -2.29
N HIS A 154 -14.27 -7.55 -1.47
CA HIS A 154 -14.55 -6.46 -0.54
C HIS A 154 -14.66 -5.12 -1.28
N ARG A 155 -13.63 -4.73 -2.03
CA ARG A 155 -13.61 -3.47 -2.77
C ARG A 155 -12.86 -3.61 -4.09
N ARG A 156 -13.29 -2.84 -5.08
CA ARG A 156 -12.52 -2.56 -6.29
C ARG A 156 -11.98 -1.15 -6.24
N TYR A 157 -10.73 -0.98 -6.66
CA TYR A 157 -10.10 0.31 -6.87
C TYR A 157 -9.75 0.44 -8.33
N SER A 158 -10.32 1.42 -9.04
CA SER A 158 -9.84 1.78 -10.36
C SER A 158 -8.85 2.92 -10.21
N VAL A 159 -7.59 2.64 -10.51
CA VAL A 159 -6.48 3.57 -10.33
C VAL A 159 -5.97 4.00 -11.70
N ILE A 160 -6.03 5.30 -11.98
CA ILE A 160 -5.81 5.84 -13.33
C ILE A 160 -4.86 7.03 -13.26
N ALA A 161 -3.85 7.07 -14.12
CA ALA A 161 -2.96 8.20 -14.30
C ALA A 161 -3.12 8.82 -15.70
N ILE A 162 -3.36 10.13 -15.74
CA ILE A 162 -3.63 10.89 -16.97
C ILE A 162 -2.53 11.93 -17.20
N SER A 163 -2.05 12.05 -18.43
CA SER A 163 -0.90 12.88 -18.80
C SER A 163 -1.15 14.40 -18.81
N LYS A 164 -2.41 14.82 -18.66
CA LYS A 164 -2.84 16.22 -18.81
C LYS A 164 -3.91 16.55 -17.79
N GLU A 165 -4.21 17.84 -17.64
CA GLU A 165 -5.32 18.35 -16.82
C GLU A 165 -6.69 17.82 -17.29
N ALA A 166 -7.66 17.86 -16.39
CA ALA A 166 -9.02 17.43 -16.67
C ALA A 166 -9.73 18.39 -17.65
N ASP A 167 -10.11 17.88 -18.82
CA ASP A 167 -11.03 18.56 -19.75
C ASP A 167 -12.35 17.77 -19.87
N GLU A 168 -13.40 18.38 -20.41
CA GLU A 168 -14.73 17.77 -20.49
C GLU A 168 -14.73 16.43 -21.24
N LYS A 169 -13.87 16.28 -22.24
CA LYS A 169 -13.74 15.05 -23.00
C LYS A 169 -13.09 13.94 -22.17
N VAL A 170 -12.03 14.24 -21.45
CA VAL A 170 -11.40 13.29 -20.53
C VAL A 170 -12.35 12.92 -19.40
N LEU A 171 -13.07 13.89 -18.85
CA LEU A 171 -14.05 13.66 -17.79
C LEU A 171 -15.17 12.71 -18.26
N ALA A 172 -15.69 12.88 -19.47
CA ALA A 172 -16.67 11.96 -20.04
C ALA A 172 -16.10 10.54 -20.19
N GLN A 173 -14.86 10.40 -20.67
CA GLN A 173 -14.21 9.10 -20.82
C GLN A 173 -13.95 8.41 -19.47
N LEU A 174 -13.53 9.18 -18.45
CA LEU A 174 -13.38 8.67 -17.08
C LEU A 174 -14.73 8.26 -16.48
N TYR A 175 -15.81 8.97 -16.83
CA TYR A 175 -17.15 8.61 -16.38
C TYR A 175 -17.62 7.28 -16.97
N ASP A 176 -17.30 6.97 -18.22
CA ASP A 176 -17.61 5.67 -18.82
C ASP A 176 -16.93 4.52 -18.07
N VAL A 177 -15.65 4.69 -17.71
CA VAL A 177 -14.89 3.72 -16.90
C VAL A 177 -15.46 3.61 -15.49
N TYR A 178 -15.80 4.73 -14.87
CA TYR A 178 -16.49 4.78 -13.59
C TYR A 178 -17.79 3.95 -13.64
N GLN A 179 -18.61 4.13 -14.68
CA GLN A 179 -19.84 3.37 -14.84
C GLN A 179 -19.58 1.87 -14.99
N GLN A 180 -18.55 1.46 -15.75
CA GLN A 180 -18.15 0.05 -15.83
C GLN A 180 -17.84 -0.52 -14.44
N MET A 181 -17.03 0.18 -13.64
CA MET A 181 -16.66 -0.25 -12.29
C MET A 181 -17.88 -0.44 -11.36
N TYR A 182 -18.87 0.44 -11.45
CA TYR A 182 -20.07 0.39 -10.60
C TYR A 182 -21.16 -0.58 -11.10
N ARG A 183 -21.02 -1.19 -12.29
CA ARG A 183 -21.90 -2.28 -12.73
C ARG A 183 -21.70 -3.56 -11.91
N PHE A 184 -20.55 -3.73 -11.27
CA PHE A 184 -20.22 -4.91 -10.48
C PHE A 184 -20.81 -4.91 -9.05
N GLY A 185 -21.72 -3.98 -8.73
CA GLY A 185 -22.62 -4.09 -7.58
C GLY A 185 -22.06 -3.69 -6.21
N ASN A 186 -20.78 -3.30 -6.09
CA ASN A 186 -20.17 -2.97 -4.80
C ASN A 186 -20.17 -1.47 -4.50
N GLU A 187 -20.92 -1.06 -3.46
CA GLU A 187 -21.01 0.33 -3.01
C GLU A 187 -19.69 0.90 -2.45
N GLY A 188 -18.75 0.04 -2.07
CA GLY A 188 -17.42 0.40 -1.55
C GLY A 188 -16.34 0.58 -2.62
N ASN A 189 -16.69 0.53 -3.90
CA ASN A 189 -15.72 0.72 -4.99
C ASN A 189 -15.16 2.14 -4.98
N THR A 190 -13.86 2.27 -5.25
CA THR A 190 -13.15 3.55 -5.22
C THR A 190 -12.56 3.84 -6.59
N PHE A 191 -12.90 4.99 -7.14
CA PHE A 191 -12.34 5.49 -8.39
C PHE A 191 -11.29 6.56 -8.06
N ILE A 192 -10.06 6.36 -8.50
CA ILE A 192 -8.90 7.21 -8.18
C ILE A 192 -8.26 7.65 -9.49
N VAL A 193 -8.17 8.96 -9.68
CA VAL A 193 -7.55 9.54 -10.87
C VAL A 193 -6.49 10.56 -10.44
N ALA A 194 -5.30 10.42 -10.99
CA ALA A 194 -4.25 11.43 -10.89
C ALA A 194 -4.08 12.15 -12.23
N PHE A 195 -4.08 13.48 -12.20
CA PHE A 195 -3.91 14.31 -13.39
C PHE A 195 -2.54 14.96 -13.40
N SER A 196 -1.89 14.92 -14.57
CA SER A 196 -0.55 15.45 -14.80
C SER A 196 0.52 14.80 -13.90
N GLY A 197 1.80 14.83 -14.32
CA GLY A 197 2.87 14.20 -13.56
C GLY A 197 4.02 13.70 -14.41
N ASP A 198 4.64 12.61 -13.99
CA ASP A 198 5.73 11.94 -14.69
C ASP A 198 5.27 10.52 -15.09
N GLU A 199 5.36 10.19 -16.38
CA GLU A 199 4.90 8.91 -16.93
C GLU A 199 5.59 7.70 -16.28
N SER A 200 6.91 7.78 -16.08
CA SER A 200 7.69 6.68 -15.50
C SER A 200 7.28 6.40 -14.06
N LYS A 201 6.94 7.46 -13.32
CA LYS A 201 6.43 7.34 -11.94
C LYS A 201 4.97 6.91 -11.91
N ALA A 202 4.15 7.43 -12.81
CA ALA A 202 2.73 7.08 -12.93
C ALA A 202 2.55 5.57 -13.04
N LYS A 203 3.34 4.92 -13.89
CA LYS A 203 3.38 3.46 -14.00
C LYS A 203 3.70 2.79 -12.67
N LYS A 204 4.78 3.21 -11.98
CA LYS A 204 5.17 2.63 -10.69
C LYS A 204 4.06 2.77 -9.64
N TYR A 205 3.36 3.91 -9.59
CA TYR A 205 2.23 4.13 -8.69
C TYR A 205 1.01 3.27 -9.03
N VAL A 206 0.65 3.24 -10.31
CA VAL A 206 -0.46 2.43 -10.80
C VAL A 206 -0.19 0.94 -10.59
N ASP A 207 1.06 0.48 -10.65
CA ASP A 207 1.44 -0.91 -10.40
C ASP A 207 1.64 -1.29 -8.93
N ASN A 208 1.89 -0.31 -8.05
CA ASN A 208 2.12 -0.53 -6.63
C ASN A 208 1.20 0.35 -5.75
N PHE A 209 -0.08 0.41 -6.09
CA PHE A 209 -1.05 1.29 -5.42
C PHE A 209 -1.12 1.04 -3.90
N PHE A 210 -1.16 -0.22 -3.46
CA PHE A 210 -1.22 -0.57 -2.03
C PHE A 210 0.07 -0.25 -1.25
N LEU A 211 1.16 0.00 -1.96
CA LEU A 211 2.39 0.53 -1.39
C LEU A 211 2.33 2.06 -1.27
N HIS A 212 1.91 2.73 -2.34
CA HIS A 212 2.09 4.18 -2.47
C HIS A 212 0.84 5.03 -2.18
N GLY A 213 -0.33 4.42 -1.94
CA GLY A 213 -1.53 5.17 -2.27
C GLY A 213 -2.87 4.82 -1.66
N ILE A 214 -2.97 4.08 -0.56
CA ILE A 214 -4.24 4.07 0.19
C ILE A 214 -4.45 5.45 0.86
N ASN A 215 -3.38 6.07 1.35
CA ASN A 215 -3.33 7.47 1.78
C ASN A 215 -2.81 8.33 0.62
N ASP A 216 -3.22 9.59 0.53
CA ASP A 216 -3.08 10.46 -0.67
C ASP A 216 -1.65 10.43 -1.26
N TRP A 217 -1.48 10.07 -2.56
CA TRP A 217 -0.16 9.84 -3.20
C TRP A 217 0.80 11.03 -3.06
N GLU A 218 0.27 12.23 -2.85
CA GLU A 218 1.03 13.46 -2.55
C GLU A 218 1.92 13.34 -1.32
N GLN A 219 1.57 12.47 -0.36
CA GLN A 219 2.40 12.18 0.81
C GLN A 219 3.72 11.49 0.43
N TYR A 220 3.71 10.73 -0.67
CA TYR A 220 4.87 9.99 -1.16
C TYR A 220 5.61 10.76 -2.26
N ASP A 221 4.90 11.59 -3.05
CA ASP A 221 5.51 12.39 -4.11
C ASP A 221 4.70 13.63 -4.47
N LYS A 222 5.24 14.79 -4.07
CA LYS A 222 4.66 16.12 -4.33
C LYS A 222 4.63 16.52 -5.82
N SER A 223 5.25 15.75 -6.71
CA SER A 223 5.17 15.98 -8.16
C SER A 223 3.89 15.41 -8.77
N VAL A 224 3.15 14.55 -8.06
CA VAL A 224 1.77 14.22 -8.37
C VAL A 224 0.92 15.39 -7.88
N LYS A 225 0.43 16.21 -8.79
CA LYS A 225 -0.13 17.52 -8.44
C LYS A 225 -1.55 17.45 -7.89
N GLU A 226 -2.37 16.52 -8.39
CA GLU A 226 -3.80 16.46 -8.05
C GLU A 226 -4.28 15.00 -8.11
N ILE A 227 -4.76 14.50 -6.98
CA ILE A 227 -5.36 13.16 -6.88
C ILE A 227 -6.81 13.32 -6.49
N ILE A 228 -7.69 12.77 -7.30
CA ILE A 228 -9.11 12.86 -7.03
C ILE A 228 -9.67 11.46 -6.77
N ARG A 229 -10.41 11.35 -5.67
CA ARG A 229 -10.94 10.10 -5.13
C ARG A 229 -12.46 10.16 -5.06
N ILE A 230 -13.12 9.29 -5.81
CA ILE A 230 -14.57 9.07 -5.71
C ILE A 230 -14.80 7.69 -5.08
N ALA A 231 -15.07 7.69 -3.78
CA ALA A 231 -15.32 6.47 -2.99
C ALA A 231 -16.82 6.14 -2.83
N LYS A 232 -17.73 6.91 -3.45
CA LYS A 232 -19.18 6.70 -3.38
C LYS A 232 -19.81 6.72 -4.76
N LYS A 233 -20.88 5.94 -4.92
CA LYS A 233 -21.69 5.96 -6.13
C LYS A 233 -22.31 7.35 -6.34
N VAL A 234 -22.16 7.91 -7.53
CA VAL A 234 -22.76 9.15 -8.00
C VAL A 234 -23.90 8.80 -8.96
N GLN A 235 -24.89 9.66 -9.05
CA GLN A 235 -26.12 9.39 -9.80
C GLN A 235 -25.99 9.75 -11.29
N ASN A 236 -25.17 10.75 -11.62
CA ASN A 236 -25.04 11.27 -12.99
C ASN A 236 -23.67 11.90 -13.24
N PHE A 237 -23.44 12.30 -14.50
CA PHE A 237 -22.19 12.89 -14.94
C PHE A 237 -21.89 14.25 -14.30
N ASP A 238 -22.90 15.07 -14.00
CA ASP A 238 -22.68 16.37 -13.36
C ASP A 238 -22.24 16.21 -11.90
N GLU A 239 -22.81 15.25 -11.18
CA GLU A 239 -22.35 14.88 -9.83
C GLU A 239 -20.93 14.28 -9.87
N PHE A 240 -20.63 13.45 -10.87
CA PHE A 240 -19.28 12.91 -11.09
C PHE A 240 -18.26 14.04 -11.30
N LYS A 241 -18.54 14.99 -12.20
CA LYS A 241 -17.70 16.17 -12.45
C LYS A 241 -17.50 16.97 -11.17
N LYS A 242 -18.58 17.26 -10.44
CA LYS A 242 -18.52 18.02 -9.19
C LYS A 242 -17.61 17.35 -8.16
N ARG A 243 -17.74 16.04 -7.99
CA ARG A 243 -16.87 15.24 -7.10
C ARG A 243 -15.43 15.19 -7.59
N LEU A 244 -15.20 15.24 -8.89
CA LEU A 244 -13.86 15.36 -9.48
C LEU A 244 -13.24 16.74 -9.25
N THR A 245 -14.04 17.80 -9.18
CA THR A 245 -13.52 19.17 -9.01
C THR A 245 -13.49 19.66 -7.55
N GLU A 246 -14.16 18.97 -6.62
CA GLU A 246 -14.21 19.35 -5.19
C GLU A 246 -13.01 18.87 -4.34
N VAL A 247 -12.01 18.23 -4.96
CA VAL A 247 -10.70 17.96 -4.34
C VAL A 247 -9.66 18.85 -5.02
N GLY A 248 -9.76 20.14 -4.71
CA GLY A 248 -8.93 21.22 -5.25
C GLY A 248 -9.23 22.57 -4.59
N GLY A 249 -9.58 22.53 -3.29
CA GLY A 249 -9.81 23.71 -2.45
C GLY A 249 -8.87 23.70 -1.26
#